data_AF-A0A4Q6BBV6-F1
#
_entry.id   AF-A0A4Q6BBV6-F1
#
_cell.length_a   1.000
_cell.length_b   1.000
_cell.length_c   1.000
_cell.angle_alpha   90.00
_cell.angle_beta   90.00
_cell.angle_gamma   90.00
#
_symmetry.space_group_name_H-M   'P 1'
#
loop_
_entity.id
_entity.type
_entity.pdbx_description
1 polymer ?
#
loop_
_entity_poly.entity_id
_entity_poly.type
_entity_poly.pdbx_seq_one_letter_code
_entity_poly.pdbx_strand_id
1 'polypeptide(L)'
;MVEQGASDLHITSGAPPYLRLHGNMMPLNYRELSNQDVQGLIFEILSETQKKGFVEKWELDCAYTLAGVGRFRCNIFMQRKGLGAVFRIIPERIKTPQELNLPPAVMDVIDCEKGLILVTGPTGSGKSTTLASLIHHINSTREAHIITVEDPIEFVHPNIKALINQREVGSHTKSFANALKAALREDPDILLVGELRDLETIGLALTAAETGHIVFGTLHTNSAAKTIDRIIDVFPAGQQQQIRTMLAESLRGVIAQTLFTRADGTGRV
;
A
#
# COMPACT_ATOMS: atom_id res chain seq x y z
N MET A 1 17.89 9.02 11.57
CA MET A 1 16.60 9.35 10.92
C MET A 1 15.48 9.39 11.95
N VAL A 2 15.12 8.26 12.58
CA VAL A 2 14.00 8.15 13.54
C VAL A 2 14.13 9.11 14.73
N GLU A 3 15.27 9.08 15.43
CA GLU A 3 15.53 9.97 16.57
C GLU A 3 15.47 11.47 16.23
N GLN A 4 15.78 11.82 14.98
CA GLN A 4 15.75 13.20 14.50
C GLN A 4 14.38 13.59 13.90
N GLY A 5 13.41 12.67 13.87
CA GLY A 5 12.07 12.93 13.31
C GLY A 5 12.05 13.14 11.78
N ALA A 6 13.05 12.62 11.06
CA ALA A 6 13.12 12.73 9.59
C ALA A 6 12.16 11.75 8.90
N SER A 7 11.51 12.19 7.82
CA SER A 7 10.57 11.36 7.05
C SER A 7 11.27 10.35 6.14
N ASP A 8 12.41 10.76 5.58
CA ASP A 8 13.17 9.97 4.63
C ASP A 8 14.68 10.06 4.92
N LEU A 9 15.40 8.97 4.68
CA LEU A 9 16.86 8.87 4.67
C LEU A 9 17.30 8.54 3.24
N HIS A 10 18.21 9.34 2.71
CA HIS A 10 18.78 9.17 1.39
C HIS A 10 20.25 8.78 1.51
N ILE A 11 20.62 7.67 0.88
CA ILE A 11 22.00 7.16 0.81
C ILE A 11 22.36 7.07 -0.66
N THR A 12 23.46 7.70 -1.09
CA THR A 12 23.87 7.66 -2.50
C THR A 12 25.38 7.81 -2.66
N SER A 13 25.93 7.16 -3.69
CA SER A 13 27.36 7.17 -3.97
C SER A 13 27.83 8.57 -4.39
N GLY A 14 28.90 9.03 -3.74
CA GLY A 14 29.54 10.32 -3.97
C GLY A 14 28.81 11.51 -3.32
N ALA A 15 28.15 11.27 -2.19
CA ALA A 15 27.58 12.27 -1.30
C ALA A 15 27.54 11.72 0.15
N PRO A 16 27.47 12.57 1.19
CA PRO A 16 27.11 12.10 2.54
C PRO A 16 25.62 11.66 2.56
N PRO A 17 25.17 10.90 3.58
CA PRO A 17 23.75 10.64 3.77
C PRO A 17 22.96 11.94 3.98
N TYR A 18 21.74 11.99 3.46
CA TYR A 18 20.81 13.11 3.66
C TYR A 18 19.56 12.65 4.41
N LEU A 19 19.00 13.54 5.21
CA LEU A 19 17.69 13.40 5.81
C LEU A 19 16.71 14.37 5.20
N ARG A 20 15.45 13.95 5.08
CA ARG A 20 14.33 14.87 4.85
C ARG A 20 13.70 15.26 6.19
N LEU A 21 13.94 16.50 6.61
CA LEU A 21 13.40 17.08 7.85
C LEU A 21 12.43 18.19 7.50
N HIS A 22 11.16 18.03 7.89
CA HIS A 22 10.09 18.99 7.60
C HIS A 22 10.04 19.41 6.11
N GLY A 23 10.27 18.46 5.20
CA GLY A 23 10.30 18.69 3.75
C GLY A 23 11.65 19.12 3.17
N ASN A 24 12.58 19.60 3.99
CA ASN A 24 13.89 20.08 3.57
C ASN A 24 14.93 18.94 3.55
N MET A 25 15.81 18.94 2.55
CA MET A 25 16.94 18.01 2.45
C MET A 25 18.14 18.57 3.22
N MET A 26 18.60 17.82 4.22
CA MET A 26 19.74 18.21 5.05
C MET A 26 20.82 17.12 5.04
N PRO A 27 22.09 17.44 4.70
CA PRO A 27 23.17 16.49 4.80
C PRO A 27 23.47 16.19 6.28
N LEU A 28 23.78 14.94 6.58
CA LEU A 28 24.36 14.59 7.87
C LEU A 28 25.83 15.02 7.91
N ASN A 29 26.33 15.36 9.10
CA ASN A 29 27.75 15.56 9.32
C ASN A 29 28.46 14.20 9.29
N TYR A 30 28.73 13.72 8.08
CA TYR A 30 29.31 12.43 7.78
C TYR A 30 30.17 12.52 6.53
N ARG A 31 31.10 11.58 6.34
CA ARG A 31 31.93 11.53 5.12
C ARG A 31 31.08 11.22 3.88
N GLU A 32 31.58 11.60 2.72
CA GLU A 32 31.03 11.11 1.46
C GLU A 32 31.15 9.59 1.38
N LEU A 33 30.09 8.94 0.90
CA LEU A 33 30.05 7.50 0.71
C LEU A 33 30.55 7.13 -0.67
N SER A 34 31.51 6.21 -0.76
CA SER A 34 31.90 5.59 -2.03
C SER A 34 30.83 4.61 -2.50
N ASN A 35 30.91 4.17 -3.75
CA ASN A 35 30.00 3.13 -4.25
C ASN A 35 30.12 1.82 -3.47
N GLN A 36 31.32 1.47 -3.01
CA GLN A 36 31.54 0.28 -2.19
C GLN A 36 30.89 0.42 -0.81
N ASP A 37 30.96 1.62 -0.20
CA ASP A 37 30.28 1.89 1.07
C ASP A 37 28.76 1.70 0.94
N VAL A 38 28.16 2.31 -0.10
CA VAL A 38 26.71 2.23 -0.34
C VAL A 38 26.28 0.80 -0.64
N GLN A 39 27.04 0.07 -1.47
CA GLN A 39 26.74 -1.33 -1.76
C GLN A 39 26.80 -2.20 -0.50
N GLY A 40 27.81 -2.02 0.36
CA GLY A 40 27.92 -2.74 1.63
C GLY A 40 26.68 -2.53 2.52
N LEU A 41 26.28 -1.28 2.73
CA LEU A 41 25.12 -0.92 3.54
C LEU A 41 23.80 -1.48 2.98
N ILE A 42 23.59 -1.36 1.66
CA ILE A 42 22.35 -1.82 1.03
C ILE A 42 22.29 -3.35 1.01
N PHE A 43 23.38 -4.03 0.68
CA PHE A 43 23.34 -5.49 0.52
C PHE A 43 23.26 -6.23 1.87
N GLU A 44 23.58 -5.57 2.97
CA GLU A 44 23.40 -6.13 4.31
C GLU A 44 21.91 -6.30 4.68
N ILE A 45 21.04 -5.39 4.21
CA ILE A 45 19.61 -5.41 4.54
C ILE A 45 18.76 -6.22 3.56
N LEU A 46 19.32 -6.60 2.41
CA LEU A 46 18.61 -7.35 1.38
C LEU A 46 18.75 -8.86 1.55
N SER A 47 17.66 -9.59 1.31
CA SER A 47 17.70 -11.04 1.11
C SER A 47 18.41 -11.42 -0.20
N GLU A 48 18.88 -12.66 -0.32
CA GLU A 48 19.52 -13.16 -1.55
C GLU A 48 18.61 -13.06 -2.78
N THR A 49 17.30 -13.28 -2.61
CA THR A 49 16.32 -13.12 -3.69
C THR A 49 16.21 -11.66 -4.14
N GLN A 50 16.17 -10.72 -3.20
CA GLN A 50 16.14 -9.28 -3.49
C GLN A 50 17.44 -8.82 -4.16
N LYS A 51 18.60 -9.29 -3.70
CA LYS A 51 19.90 -8.99 -4.35
C LYS A 51 19.91 -9.42 -5.81
N LYS A 52 19.47 -10.65 -6.10
CA LYS A 52 19.38 -11.16 -7.48
C LYS A 52 18.42 -10.31 -8.31
N GLY A 53 17.22 -10.03 -7.80
CA GLY A 53 16.23 -9.19 -8.48
C GLY A 53 16.75 -7.78 -8.78
N PHE A 54 17.47 -7.17 -7.84
CA PHE A 54 18.10 -5.87 -8.04
C PHE A 54 19.22 -5.92 -9.10
N VAL A 55 20.08 -6.94 -9.08
CA VAL A 55 21.16 -7.08 -10.07
C VAL A 55 20.60 -7.24 -11.49
N GLU A 56 19.45 -7.90 -11.64
CA GLU A 56 18.78 -8.10 -12.93
C GLU A 56 18.06 -6.84 -13.44
N LYS A 57 17.41 -6.08 -12.55
CA LYS A 57 16.50 -4.98 -12.93
C LYS A 57 17.04 -3.58 -12.68
N TRP A 58 18.09 -3.46 -11.87
CA TRP A 58 18.67 -2.21 -11.35
C TRP A 58 17.72 -1.32 -10.54
N GLU A 59 16.55 -1.85 -10.18
CA GLU A 59 15.52 -1.19 -9.38
C GLU A 59 14.90 -2.22 -8.45
N LEU A 60 14.67 -1.82 -7.19
CA LEU A 60 14.02 -2.65 -6.19
C LEU A 60 13.25 -1.78 -5.18
N ASP A 61 11.94 -2.01 -5.08
CA ASP A 61 11.11 -1.60 -3.95
C ASP A 61 10.96 -2.77 -2.97
N CYS A 62 11.15 -2.51 -1.68
CA CYS A 62 10.93 -3.51 -0.62
C CYS A 62 10.61 -2.85 0.72
N ALA A 63 10.15 -3.65 1.69
CA ALA A 63 10.08 -3.24 3.08
C ALA A 63 11.26 -3.80 3.89
N TYR A 64 11.81 -3.01 4.80
CA TYR A 64 12.82 -3.43 5.77
C TYR A 64 12.34 -3.14 7.19
N THR A 65 12.50 -4.12 8.09
CA THR A 65 12.10 -3.99 9.50
C THR A 65 13.37 -4.03 10.35
N LEU A 66 13.59 -2.97 11.14
CA LEU A 66 14.66 -2.91 12.13
C LEU A 66 14.05 -3.06 13.52
N ALA A 67 14.36 -4.17 14.19
CA ALA A 67 13.81 -4.49 15.50
C ALA A 67 14.09 -3.37 16.53
N GLY A 68 13.03 -2.93 17.22
CA GLY A 68 13.10 -1.85 18.21
C GLY A 68 13.21 -0.43 17.65
N VAL A 69 13.24 -0.25 16.32
CA VAL A 69 13.38 1.07 15.69
C VAL A 69 12.20 1.40 14.77
N GLY A 70 11.82 0.48 13.89
CA GLY A 70 10.70 0.73 12.97
C GLY A 70 10.74 -0.07 11.68
N ARG A 71 9.71 0.13 10.87
CA ARG A 71 9.64 -0.37 9.48
C ARG A 71 9.93 0.76 8.50
N PHE A 72 10.51 0.38 7.37
CA PHE A 72 10.90 1.31 6.32
C PHE A 72 10.52 0.77 4.96
N ARG A 73 9.94 1.64 4.12
CA ARG A 73 9.87 1.40 2.69
C ARG A 73 11.19 1.81 2.07
N CYS A 74 11.82 0.91 1.34
CA CYS A 74 13.11 1.10 0.71
C CYS A 74 12.92 1.09 -0.80
N ASN A 75 13.45 2.10 -1.49
CA ASN A 75 13.60 2.11 -2.93
C ASN A 75 15.09 2.18 -3.25
N ILE A 76 15.59 1.21 -4.00
CA ILE A 76 17.01 1.03 -4.32
C ILE A 76 17.17 1.08 -5.84
N PHE A 77 18.15 1.84 -6.31
CA PHE A 77 18.31 2.15 -7.73
C PHE A 77 19.78 2.41 -8.11
N MET A 78 20.06 2.41 -9.41
CA MET A 78 21.34 2.82 -9.98
C MET A 78 21.32 4.28 -10.43
N GLN A 79 22.42 5.00 -10.21
CA GLN A 79 22.64 6.36 -10.71
C GLN A 79 24.08 6.53 -11.24
N ARG A 80 24.40 7.69 -11.83
CA ARG A 80 25.66 7.94 -12.56
C ARG A 80 26.94 7.61 -11.76
N LYS A 81 26.95 7.90 -10.46
CA LYS A 81 28.08 7.67 -9.53
C LYS A 81 28.02 6.29 -8.85
N GLY A 82 27.03 5.46 -9.13
CA GLY A 82 26.84 4.15 -8.50
C GLY A 82 25.46 3.95 -7.89
N LEU A 83 25.35 3.16 -6.82
CA LEU A 83 24.08 2.87 -6.15
C LEU A 83 23.47 4.08 -5.43
N GLY A 84 22.16 4.01 -5.24
CA GLY A 84 21.38 4.89 -4.38
C GLY A 84 20.25 4.14 -3.70
N ALA A 85 19.85 4.61 -2.54
CA ALA A 85 18.69 4.12 -1.81
C ALA A 85 17.97 5.27 -1.08
N VAL A 86 16.64 5.17 -1.04
CA VAL A 86 15.78 6.02 -0.22
C VAL A 86 14.99 5.13 0.74
N PHE A 87 15.05 5.48 2.01
CA PHE A 87 14.33 4.84 3.10
C PHE A 87 13.28 5.79 3.62
N ARG A 88 12.02 5.38 3.64
CA ARG A 88 10.92 6.15 4.21
C ARG A 88 10.37 5.44 5.43
N ILE A 89 10.19 6.17 6.53
CA ILE A 89 9.55 5.62 7.74
C ILE A 89 8.12 5.18 7.41
N ILE A 90 7.82 3.94 7.78
CA ILE A 90 6.46 3.42 7.83
C ILE A 90 5.94 3.61 9.26
N PRO A 91 4.83 4.33 9.47
CA PRO A 91 4.24 4.48 10.80
C PRO A 91 3.81 3.13 11.39
N GLU A 92 4.23 2.84 12.62
CA GLU A 92 3.83 1.61 13.32
C GLU A 92 2.40 1.68 13.86
N ARG A 93 1.96 2.88 14.28
CA ARG A 93 0.64 3.07 14.85
C ARG A 93 -0.40 3.26 13.75
N ILE A 94 -1.31 2.31 13.62
CA ILE A 94 -2.52 2.46 12.81
C ILE A 94 -3.47 3.42 13.52
N LYS A 95 -3.90 4.47 12.83
CA LYS A 95 -4.88 5.43 13.34
C LYS A 95 -6.27 4.84 13.30
N THR A 96 -7.12 5.20 14.26
CA THR A 96 -8.53 4.80 14.24
C THR A 96 -9.34 5.63 13.25
N PRO A 97 -10.54 5.17 12.83
CA PRO A 97 -11.41 5.96 11.95
C PRO A 97 -11.72 7.34 12.52
N GLN A 98 -11.87 7.45 13.84
CA GLN A 98 -12.14 8.70 14.55
C GLN A 98 -10.92 9.64 14.52
N GLU A 99 -9.70 9.11 14.70
CA GLU A 99 -8.48 9.92 14.62
C GLU A 99 -8.20 10.45 13.21
N LEU A 100 -8.69 9.74 12.19
CA LEU A 100 -8.67 10.17 10.80
C LEU A 100 -9.83 11.10 10.43
N ASN A 101 -10.78 11.33 11.34
CA ASN A 101 -12.03 12.04 11.09
C ASN A 101 -12.81 11.46 9.89
N LEU A 102 -12.81 10.13 9.73
CA LEU A 102 -13.60 9.50 8.69
C LEU A 102 -15.10 9.75 8.96
N PRO A 103 -15.87 10.20 7.96
CA PRO A 103 -17.31 10.42 8.11
C PRO A 103 -18.03 9.11 8.53
N PRO A 104 -19.12 9.19 9.31
CA PRO A 104 -19.92 8.01 9.68
C PRO A 104 -20.34 7.15 8.48
N ALA A 105 -20.66 7.79 7.34
CA ALA A 105 -21.00 7.09 6.10
C ALA A 105 -19.91 6.12 5.61
N VAL A 106 -18.63 6.38 5.91
CA VAL A 106 -17.54 5.43 5.59
C VAL A 106 -17.62 4.18 6.46
N MET A 107 -18.04 4.33 7.71
CA MET A 107 -18.26 3.20 8.62
C MET A 107 -19.47 2.37 8.18
N ASP A 108 -20.54 3.03 7.73
CA ASP A 108 -21.72 2.35 7.20
C ASP A 108 -21.39 1.51 5.95
N VAL A 109 -20.48 2.00 5.08
CA VAL A 109 -20.05 1.26 3.87
C VAL A 109 -19.30 -0.03 4.21
N ILE A 110 -18.50 -0.05 5.29
CA ILE A 110 -17.80 -1.27 5.70
C ILE A 110 -18.69 -2.22 6.50
N ASP A 111 -19.87 -1.77 6.95
CA ASP A 111 -20.84 -2.61 7.64
C ASP A 111 -21.70 -3.41 6.65
N CYS A 112 -21.04 -4.30 5.91
CA CYS A 112 -21.67 -5.21 4.97
C CYS A 112 -21.19 -6.64 5.17
N GLU A 113 -21.94 -7.60 4.60
CA GLU A 113 -21.57 -9.02 4.56
C GLU A 113 -20.72 -9.36 3.33
N LYS A 114 -20.92 -8.64 2.22
CA LYS A 114 -20.20 -8.83 0.96
C LYS A 114 -20.23 -7.59 0.08
N GLY A 115 -19.28 -7.50 -0.85
CA GLY A 115 -19.25 -6.50 -1.92
C GLY A 115 -17.91 -5.80 -2.06
N LEU A 116 -17.85 -4.85 -2.99
CA LEU A 116 -16.63 -4.12 -3.37
C LEU A 116 -16.64 -2.72 -2.75
N ILE A 117 -15.56 -2.39 -2.04
CA ILE A 117 -15.32 -1.08 -1.41
C ILE A 117 -14.03 -0.52 -1.99
N LEU A 118 -14.11 0.68 -2.56
CA LEU A 118 -12.98 1.31 -3.25
C LEU A 118 -12.54 2.56 -2.53
N VAL A 119 -11.25 2.65 -2.20
CA VAL A 119 -10.63 3.88 -1.71
C VAL A 119 -9.74 4.44 -2.81
N THR A 120 -10.05 5.64 -3.30
CA THR A 120 -9.42 6.21 -4.49
C THR A 120 -8.81 7.57 -4.24
N GLY A 121 -7.95 8.01 -5.14
CA GLY A 121 -7.27 9.31 -5.07
C GLY A 121 -5.82 9.25 -5.53
N PRO A 122 -5.14 10.41 -5.65
CA PRO A 122 -3.77 10.47 -6.13
C PRO A 122 -2.77 9.82 -5.15
N THR A 123 -1.52 9.69 -5.58
CA THR A 123 -0.44 9.24 -4.70
C THR A 123 -0.29 10.21 -3.53
N GLY A 124 -0.12 9.68 -2.31
CA GLY A 124 0.02 10.51 -1.10
C GLY A 124 -1.27 11.14 -0.59
N SER A 125 -2.44 10.73 -1.11
CA SER A 125 -3.75 11.17 -0.60
C SER A 125 -4.20 10.45 0.67
N GLY A 126 -3.46 9.45 1.16
CA GLY A 126 -3.80 8.74 2.41
C GLY A 126 -4.67 7.49 2.24
N LYS A 127 -4.83 6.96 1.02
CA LYS A 127 -5.60 5.73 0.75
C LYS A 127 -5.21 4.56 1.65
N SER A 128 -3.91 4.24 1.72
CA SER A 128 -3.39 3.14 2.54
C SER A 128 -3.67 3.36 4.02
N THR A 129 -3.58 4.61 4.50
CA THR A 129 -3.91 4.96 5.89
C THR A 129 -5.39 4.74 6.20
N THR A 130 -6.28 5.13 5.28
CA THR A 130 -7.72 4.88 5.41
C THR A 130 -8.02 3.38 5.39
N LEU A 131 -7.48 2.63 4.43
CA LEU A 131 -7.66 1.17 4.38
C LEU A 131 -7.12 0.47 5.63
N ALA A 132 -5.92 0.82 6.09
CA ALA A 132 -5.37 0.26 7.33
C ALA A 132 -6.27 0.58 8.52
N SER A 133 -6.79 1.79 8.63
CA SER A 133 -7.73 2.16 9.69
C SER A 133 -9.02 1.32 9.65
N LEU A 134 -9.56 1.06 8.45
CA LEU A 134 -10.79 0.29 8.29
C LEU A 134 -10.57 -1.20 8.57
N ILE A 135 -9.50 -1.79 8.02
CA ILE A 135 -9.12 -3.18 8.27
C ILE A 135 -8.81 -3.40 9.76
N HIS A 136 -8.12 -2.46 10.41
CA HIS A 136 -7.85 -2.55 11.84
C HIS A 136 -9.12 -2.45 12.69
N HIS A 137 -10.07 -1.61 12.29
CA HIS A 137 -11.38 -1.54 12.94
C HIS A 137 -12.13 -2.88 12.83
N ILE A 138 -12.17 -3.47 11.63
CA ILE A 138 -12.79 -4.77 11.38
C ILE A 138 -12.11 -5.87 12.21
N ASN A 139 -10.77 -5.91 12.20
CA ASN A 139 -9.98 -6.84 12.98
C ASN A 139 -10.26 -6.79 14.48
N SER A 140 -10.69 -5.62 14.99
CA SER A 140 -11.01 -5.43 16.40
C SER A 140 -12.46 -5.77 16.74
N THR A 141 -13.34 -5.89 15.75
CA THR A 141 -14.79 -6.00 15.96
C THR A 141 -15.40 -7.31 15.43
N ARG A 142 -14.79 -7.93 14.41
CA ARG A 142 -15.30 -9.13 13.74
C ARG A 142 -14.35 -10.33 13.91
N GLU A 143 -14.93 -11.51 14.12
CA GLU A 143 -14.25 -12.80 13.93
C GLU A 143 -14.29 -13.10 12.44
N ALA A 144 -13.16 -12.94 11.76
CA ALA A 144 -13.07 -13.07 10.31
C ALA A 144 -11.66 -13.50 9.89
N HIS A 145 -11.52 -14.00 8.67
CA HIS A 145 -10.25 -14.20 7.99
C HIS A 145 -10.04 -13.09 6.96
N ILE A 146 -8.98 -12.29 7.16
CA ILE A 146 -8.60 -11.19 6.30
C ILE A 146 -7.31 -11.54 5.57
N ILE A 147 -7.32 -11.48 4.25
CA ILE A 147 -6.12 -11.63 3.43
C ILE A 147 -5.83 -10.31 2.73
N THR A 148 -4.62 -9.79 2.90
CA THR A 148 -4.15 -8.60 2.17
C THR A 148 -3.12 -8.98 1.12
N VAL A 149 -3.16 -8.30 -0.02
CA VAL A 149 -2.15 -8.39 -1.07
C VAL A 149 -1.68 -6.98 -1.37
N GLU A 150 -0.40 -6.69 -1.12
CA GLU A 150 0.17 -5.35 -1.09
C GLU A 150 1.54 -5.30 -1.79
N ASP A 151 1.99 -4.12 -2.19
CA ASP A 151 3.26 -3.90 -2.91
C ASP A 151 3.88 -2.53 -2.56
N PRO A 152 4.72 -2.43 -1.50
CA PRO A 152 4.94 -3.42 -0.43
C PRO A 152 3.87 -3.32 0.69
N ILE A 153 3.98 -4.18 1.71
CA ILE A 153 3.11 -4.08 2.90
C ILE A 153 3.43 -2.82 3.70
N GLU A 154 2.50 -1.87 3.73
CA GLU A 154 2.67 -0.60 4.47
C GLU A 154 2.36 -0.78 5.95
N PHE A 155 1.17 -1.23 6.32
CA PHE A 155 0.78 -1.38 7.74
C PHE A 155 0.79 -2.86 8.15
N VAL A 156 1.41 -3.19 9.29
CA VAL A 156 1.33 -4.54 9.84
C VAL A 156 0.17 -4.61 10.81
N HIS A 157 -0.75 -5.53 10.56
CA HIS A 157 -1.88 -5.76 11.45
C HIS A 157 -1.60 -6.97 12.35
N PRO A 158 -1.59 -6.81 13.69
CA PRO A 158 -1.56 -7.96 14.58
C PRO A 158 -2.91 -8.69 14.53
N ASN A 159 -2.93 -9.98 14.83
CA ASN A 159 -4.17 -10.71 15.05
C ASN A 159 -4.82 -10.21 16.35
N ILE A 160 -6.08 -9.76 16.28
CA ILE A 160 -6.85 -9.30 17.46
C ILE A 160 -8.08 -10.19 17.63
N LYS A 161 -9.12 -9.94 16.84
CA LYS A 161 -10.33 -10.77 16.76
C LYS A 161 -10.43 -11.48 15.41
N ALA A 162 -9.88 -10.87 14.35
CA ALA A 162 -9.70 -11.51 13.05
C ALA A 162 -8.32 -12.16 12.93
N LEU A 163 -8.24 -13.20 12.09
CA LEU A 163 -6.99 -13.75 11.57
C LEU A 163 -6.57 -12.92 10.34
N ILE A 164 -5.34 -12.42 10.33
CA ILE A 164 -4.83 -11.62 9.21
C ILE A 164 -3.61 -12.27 8.59
N ASN A 165 -3.68 -12.49 7.28
CA ASN A 165 -2.56 -12.95 6.45
C ASN A 165 -2.20 -11.88 5.40
N GLN A 166 -1.03 -11.26 5.56
CA GLN A 166 -0.57 -10.21 4.64
C GLN A 166 0.47 -10.73 3.65
N ARG A 167 0.23 -10.50 2.36
CA ARG A 167 1.09 -10.97 1.26
C ARG A 167 1.70 -9.78 0.54
N GLU A 168 3.02 -9.74 0.48
CA GLU A 168 3.75 -8.77 -0.30
C GLU A 168 4.06 -9.35 -1.69
N VAL A 169 3.74 -8.60 -2.75
CA VAL A 169 4.09 -8.97 -4.12
C VAL A 169 5.62 -8.98 -4.28
N GLY A 170 6.15 -10.00 -4.95
CA GLY A 170 7.58 -10.24 -5.10
C GLY A 170 8.22 -11.02 -3.95
N SER A 171 7.69 -10.89 -2.73
CA SER A 171 8.23 -11.55 -1.53
C SER A 171 7.41 -12.79 -1.12
N HIS A 172 6.09 -12.66 -1.02
CA HIS A 172 5.16 -13.72 -0.57
C HIS A 172 4.29 -14.29 -1.71
N THR A 173 4.13 -13.53 -2.80
CA THR A 173 3.38 -13.95 -4.00
C THR A 173 3.99 -13.36 -5.26
N LYS A 174 3.76 -13.97 -6.42
CA LYS A 174 4.34 -13.52 -7.70
C LYS A 174 3.65 -12.30 -8.30
N SER A 175 2.34 -12.15 -8.07
CA SER A 175 1.52 -11.06 -8.59
C SER A 175 0.22 -10.93 -7.80
N PHE A 176 -0.47 -9.79 -7.97
CA PHE A 176 -1.80 -9.57 -7.41
C PHE A 176 -2.80 -10.64 -7.87
N ALA A 177 -2.88 -10.90 -9.19
CA ALA A 177 -3.77 -11.91 -9.74
C ALA A 177 -3.48 -13.33 -9.21
N ASN A 178 -2.21 -13.71 -9.08
CA ASN A 178 -1.84 -15.01 -8.50
C ASN A 178 -2.29 -15.11 -7.04
N ALA A 179 -2.09 -14.05 -6.26
CA ALA A 179 -2.48 -14.02 -4.86
C ALA A 179 -4.01 -14.10 -4.69
N LEU A 180 -4.76 -13.34 -5.49
CA LEU A 180 -6.23 -13.34 -5.46
C LEU A 180 -6.82 -14.69 -5.86
N LYS A 181 -6.29 -15.32 -6.91
CA LYS A 181 -6.71 -16.67 -7.32
C LYS A 181 -6.51 -17.70 -6.21
N ALA A 182 -5.39 -17.62 -5.51
CA ALA A 182 -5.09 -18.50 -4.38
C ALA A 182 -6.00 -18.19 -3.18
N ALA A 183 -6.16 -16.90 -2.86
CA ALA A 183 -6.95 -16.42 -1.74
C ALA A 183 -8.40 -16.93 -1.78
N LEU A 184 -9.03 -17.04 -2.95
CA LEU A 184 -10.37 -17.62 -3.10
C LEU A 184 -10.52 -19.10 -2.64
N ARG A 185 -9.41 -19.79 -2.34
CA ARG A 185 -9.39 -21.16 -1.81
C ARG A 185 -8.81 -21.23 -0.39
N GLU A 186 -8.57 -20.09 0.22
CA GLU A 186 -7.94 -19.97 1.54
C GLU A 186 -8.97 -19.57 2.60
N ASP A 187 -10.26 -19.73 2.29
CA ASP A 187 -11.38 -19.42 3.19
C ASP A 187 -11.35 -17.98 3.75
N PRO A 188 -11.16 -16.92 2.91
CA PRO A 188 -11.22 -15.55 3.39
C PRO A 188 -12.66 -15.08 3.54
N ASP A 189 -12.92 -14.22 4.52
CA ASP A 189 -14.12 -13.39 4.55
C ASP A 189 -13.87 -12.05 3.84
N ILE A 190 -12.64 -11.56 3.96
CA ILE A 190 -12.25 -10.20 3.54
C ILE A 190 -10.95 -10.24 2.76
N LEU A 191 -10.94 -9.55 1.62
CA LEU A 191 -9.78 -9.40 0.75
C LEU A 191 -9.41 -7.92 0.64
N LEU A 192 -8.15 -7.58 0.89
CA LEU A 192 -7.60 -6.28 0.53
C LEU A 192 -6.65 -6.43 -0.65
N VAL A 193 -6.95 -5.71 -1.72
CA VAL A 193 -6.11 -5.63 -2.92
C VAL A 193 -5.51 -4.24 -2.99
N GLY A 194 -4.19 -4.16 -2.79
CA GLY A 194 -3.46 -2.90 -2.68
C GLY A 194 -3.74 -1.95 -3.83
N GLU A 195 -3.77 -2.43 -5.06
CA GLU A 195 -4.17 -1.62 -6.23
C GLU A 195 -4.81 -2.46 -7.33
N LEU A 196 -5.89 -1.93 -7.92
CA LEU A 196 -6.60 -2.52 -9.05
C LEU A 196 -6.07 -1.95 -10.37
N ARG A 197 -4.92 -2.46 -10.82
CA ARG A 197 -4.21 -1.95 -12.02
C ARG A 197 -4.66 -2.57 -13.33
N ASP A 198 -4.66 -3.89 -13.38
CA ASP A 198 -4.85 -4.68 -14.60
C ASP A 198 -6.21 -5.37 -14.65
N LEU A 199 -6.61 -5.75 -15.87
CA LEU A 199 -7.89 -6.38 -16.17
C LEU A 199 -8.10 -7.65 -15.33
N GLU A 200 -7.05 -8.47 -15.19
CA GLU A 200 -7.14 -9.76 -14.49
C GLU A 200 -7.42 -9.56 -13.00
N THR A 201 -6.69 -8.65 -12.36
CA THR A 201 -6.85 -8.29 -10.95
C THR A 201 -8.23 -7.68 -10.69
N ILE A 202 -8.70 -6.78 -11.56
CA ILE A 202 -10.04 -6.18 -11.45
C ILE A 202 -11.12 -7.25 -11.60
N GLY A 203 -11.00 -8.13 -12.60
CA GLY A 203 -11.95 -9.22 -12.83
C GLY A 203 -12.05 -10.15 -11.62
N LEU A 204 -10.91 -10.58 -11.06
CA LEU A 204 -10.88 -11.42 -9.86
C LEU A 204 -11.50 -10.74 -8.64
N ALA A 205 -11.23 -9.45 -8.43
CA ALA A 205 -11.81 -8.68 -7.34
C ALA A 205 -13.34 -8.57 -7.47
N LEU A 206 -13.85 -8.33 -8.68
CA LEU A 206 -15.30 -8.30 -8.93
C LEU A 206 -15.94 -9.66 -8.69
N THR A 207 -15.34 -10.75 -9.20
CA THR A 207 -15.83 -12.11 -8.94
C THR A 207 -15.82 -12.44 -7.45
N ALA A 208 -14.78 -12.06 -6.71
CA ALA A 208 -14.71 -12.28 -5.26
C ALA A 208 -15.84 -11.54 -4.52
N ALA A 209 -16.06 -10.26 -4.88
CA ALA A 209 -17.11 -9.44 -4.29
C ALA A 209 -18.52 -9.98 -4.58
N GLU A 210 -18.75 -10.49 -5.79
CA GLU A 210 -20.02 -11.12 -6.20
C GLU A 210 -20.26 -12.45 -5.45
N THR A 211 -19.21 -13.25 -5.29
CA THR A 211 -19.26 -14.60 -4.69
C THR A 211 -19.32 -14.64 -3.17
N GLY A 212 -19.46 -13.49 -2.50
CA GLY A 212 -19.75 -13.44 -1.06
C GLY A 212 -18.67 -12.80 -0.19
N HIS A 213 -17.58 -12.31 -0.78
CA HIS A 213 -16.48 -11.72 -0.01
C HIS A 213 -16.65 -10.21 0.12
N ILE A 214 -16.09 -9.62 1.17
CA ILE A 214 -15.86 -8.17 1.23
C ILE A 214 -14.50 -7.90 0.59
N VAL A 215 -14.47 -7.08 -0.45
CA VAL A 215 -13.25 -6.76 -1.20
C VAL A 215 -12.95 -5.28 -1.08
N PHE A 216 -11.79 -4.95 -0.52
CA PHE A 216 -11.22 -3.63 -0.54
C PHE A 216 -10.25 -3.49 -1.71
N GLY A 217 -10.33 -2.38 -2.44
CA GLY A 217 -9.42 -2.06 -3.53
C GLY A 217 -9.03 -0.59 -3.56
N THR A 218 -7.92 -0.28 -4.22
CA THR A 218 -7.58 1.13 -4.54
C THR A 218 -7.43 1.38 -6.03
N LEU A 219 -7.73 2.64 -6.41
CA LEU A 219 -7.45 3.19 -7.73
C LEU A 219 -6.91 4.62 -7.59
N HIS A 220 -6.28 5.13 -8.64
CA HIS A 220 -5.73 6.50 -8.70
C HIS A 220 -6.70 7.54 -9.27
N THR A 221 -8.00 7.23 -9.30
CA THR A 221 -9.06 8.12 -9.78
C THR A 221 -9.47 9.15 -8.73
N ASN A 222 -9.92 10.32 -9.17
CA ASN A 222 -10.18 11.47 -8.27
C ASN A 222 -11.68 11.67 -7.95
N SER A 223 -12.57 10.79 -8.42
CA SER A 223 -14.00 10.85 -8.11
C SER A 223 -14.67 9.49 -8.23
N ALA A 224 -15.85 9.34 -7.63
CA ALA A 224 -16.65 8.13 -7.73
C ALA A 224 -17.00 7.78 -9.19
N ALA A 225 -17.52 8.75 -9.96
CA ALA A 225 -17.87 8.54 -11.37
C ALA A 225 -16.67 8.07 -12.21
N LYS A 226 -15.52 8.75 -12.10
CA LYS A 226 -14.30 8.35 -12.82
C LYS A 226 -13.77 6.97 -12.40
N THR A 227 -14.03 6.57 -11.16
CA THR A 227 -13.66 5.24 -10.67
C THR A 227 -14.47 4.16 -11.37
N ILE A 228 -15.78 4.38 -11.51
CA ILE A 228 -16.68 3.48 -12.24
C ILE A 228 -16.24 3.38 -13.69
N ASP A 229 -16.05 4.51 -14.38
CA ASP A 229 -15.60 4.55 -15.77
C ASP A 229 -14.28 3.78 -15.94
N ARG A 230 -13.30 4.05 -15.07
CA ARG A 230 -11.99 3.40 -15.12
C ARG A 230 -12.06 1.87 -14.98
N ILE A 231 -12.92 1.35 -14.10
CA ILE A 231 -13.10 -0.09 -13.91
C ILE A 231 -13.69 -0.74 -15.16
N ILE A 232 -14.63 -0.05 -15.83
CA ILE A 232 -15.28 -0.58 -17.02
C ILE A 232 -14.35 -0.51 -18.24
N ASP A 233 -13.65 0.61 -18.40
CA ASP A 233 -12.86 0.93 -19.60
C ASP A 233 -11.61 0.07 -19.80
N VAL A 234 -11.13 -0.63 -18.74
CA VAL A 234 -10.05 -1.60 -18.91
C VAL A 234 -10.48 -2.86 -19.64
N PHE A 235 -11.79 -3.16 -19.69
CA PHE A 235 -12.31 -4.36 -20.33
C PHE A 235 -12.62 -4.11 -21.82
N PRO A 236 -12.42 -5.12 -22.68
CA PRO A 236 -12.85 -5.07 -24.07
C PRO A 236 -14.35 -4.76 -24.21
N ALA A 237 -14.75 -4.04 -25.26
CA ALA A 237 -16.12 -3.56 -25.46
C ALA A 237 -17.20 -4.66 -25.30
N GLY A 238 -16.92 -5.88 -25.74
CA GLY A 238 -17.85 -7.02 -25.62
C GLY A 238 -18.11 -7.49 -24.18
N GLN A 239 -17.24 -7.14 -23.22
CA GLN A 239 -17.37 -7.53 -21.81
C GLN A 239 -17.89 -6.38 -20.92
N GLN A 240 -17.82 -5.13 -21.38
CA GLN A 240 -18.14 -3.96 -20.55
C GLN A 240 -19.57 -3.97 -19.99
N GLN A 241 -20.55 -4.51 -20.73
CA GLN A 241 -21.92 -4.60 -20.24
C GLN A 241 -22.04 -5.56 -19.06
N GLN A 242 -21.35 -6.71 -19.12
CA GLN A 242 -21.30 -7.65 -18.02
C GLN A 242 -20.63 -7.03 -16.80
N ILE A 243 -19.52 -6.33 -16.98
CA ILE A 243 -18.80 -5.66 -15.90
C ILE A 243 -19.65 -4.57 -15.25
N ARG A 244 -20.44 -3.82 -16.03
CA ARG A 244 -21.42 -2.86 -15.50
C ARG A 244 -22.44 -3.54 -14.59
N THR A 245 -22.99 -4.68 -15.00
CA THR A 245 -23.94 -5.45 -14.17
C THR A 245 -23.27 -5.94 -12.89
N MET A 246 -22.11 -6.60 -12.98
CA MET A 246 -21.38 -7.09 -11.80
C MET A 246 -21.05 -5.97 -10.83
N LEU A 247 -20.62 -4.80 -11.33
CA LEU A 247 -20.31 -3.65 -10.50
C LEU A 247 -21.58 -3.09 -9.83
N ALA A 248 -22.71 -3.02 -10.55
CA ALA A 248 -23.98 -2.56 -9.98
C ALA A 248 -24.47 -3.45 -8.83
N GLU A 249 -24.21 -4.76 -8.90
CA GLU A 249 -24.62 -5.74 -7.88
C GLU A 249 -23.64 -5.81 -6.69
N SER A 250 -22.34 -5.59 -6.94
CA SER A 250 -21.29 -5.79 -5.94
C SER A 250 -20.81 -4.50 -5.27
N LEU A 251 -20.85 -3.34 -5.93
CA LEU A 251 -20.27 -2.10 -5.40
C LEU A 251 -21.04 -1.59 -4.18
N ARG A 252 -20.33 -1.45 -3.06
CA ARG A 252 -20.86 -0.89 -1.80
C ARG A 252 -20.56 0.57 -1.63
N GLY A 253 -19.37 1.01 -2.04
CA GLY A 253 -19.00 2.42 -1.92
C GLY A 253 -17.68 2.77 -2.58
N VAL A 254 -17.58 4.04 -2.98
CA VAL A 254 -16.34 4.65 -3.47
C VAL A 254 -15.99 5.85 -2.61
N ILE A 255 -14.83 5.79 -1.97
CA ILE A 255 -14.29 6.81 -1.08
C ILE A 255 -13.15 7.51 -1.83
N ALA A 256 -13.45 8.62 -2.51
CA ALA A 256 -12.45 9.40 -3.24
C ALA A 256 -11.80 10.44 -2.32
N GLN A 257 -10.50 10.30 -2.06
CA GLN A 257 -9.77 11.05 -1.04
C GLN A 257 -8.68 11.94 -1.66
N THR A 258 -8.53 13.13 -1.10
CA THR A 258 -7.39 14.02 -1.31
C THR A 258 -7.04 14.66 0.03
N LEU A 259 -5.79 15.11 0.20
CA LEU A 259 -5.34 15.78 1.41
C LEU A 259 -4.95 17.21 1.09
N PHE A 260 -5.53 18.15 1.83
CA PHE A 260 -5.22 19.58 1.77
C PHE A 260 -4.38 19.99 2.96
N THR A 261 -3.57 21.04 2.80
CA THR A 261 -2.92 21.70 3.93
C THR A 261 -3.99 22.31 4.83
N ARG A 262 -3.86 22.12 6.15
CA ARG A 262 -4.78 22.73 7.11
C ARG A 262 -4.65 24.25 7.08
N ALA A 263 -5.75 24.95 7.40
CA ALA A 263 -5.77 26.41 7.47
C ALA A 263 -4.78 26.98 8.49
N ASP A 264 -4.49 26.23 9.56
CA ASP A 264 -3.49 26.58 10.60
C ASP A 264 -2.03 26.32 10.18
N GLY A 265 -1.79 25.74 9.00
CA GLY A 265 -0.46 25.39 8.50
C GLY A 265 0.18 24.17 9.18
N THR A 266 -0.49 23.52 10.13
CA THR A 266 0.03 22.40 10.92
C THR A 266 -0.45 21.05 10.39
N GLY A 267 0.08 20.65 9.23
CA GLY A 267 -0.19 19.34 8.63
C GLY A 267 -1.32 19.36 7.59
N ARG A 268 -2.03 18.24 7.47
CA ARG A 268 -3.04 18.01 6.41
C ARG A 268 -4.39 17.53 6.96
N VAL A 269 -5.45 17.75 6.18
CA VAL A 269 -6.83 17.28 6.41
C VAL A 269 -7.41 16.72 5.11
#